data_AF-A0A0V8CX50-F1
#
_entry.id   AF-A0A0V8CX50-F1
#
_cell.length_a   1.000
_cell.length_b   1.000
_cell.length_c   1.000
_cell.angle_alpha   90.00
_cell.angle_beta   90.00
_cell.angle_gamma   90.00
#
_symmetry.space_group_name_H-M   'P 1'
#
loop_
_entity.id
_entity.type
_entity.pdbx_description
1 polymer ?
#
loop_
_entity_poly.entity_id
_entity_poly.type
_entity_poly.pdbx_seq_one_letter_code
_entity_poly.pdbx_strand_id
1 'polypeptide(L)'
;MSKDWIGNKAATFATLGASNHSKGEREVNDYYATEPKAVELLLEKEKFSSIILEPSCGEGHISQVLLNSGHAVKSSDLINRGFGEVKDFFEIDEFCGDIITNPPYKVALDFVKHSIAIIPEGNK
;
A
#
# COMPACT_ATOMS: atom_id res chain seq x y z
N MET A 1 -51.49 -15.48 -10.32
CA MET A 1 -50.99 -14.14 -10.69
C MET A 1 -50.85 -13.30 -9.44
N SER A 2 -49.64 -13.22 -8.87
CA SER A 2 -49.12 -12.08 -8.10
C SER A 2 -47.76 -12.49 -7.55
N LYS A 3 -46.73 -11.78 -8.00
CA LYS A 3 -45.33 -12.16 -7.98
C LYS A 3 -44.69 -12.06 -6.60
N ASP A 4 -43.75 -12.97 -6.43
CA ASP A 4 -42.86 -13.18 -5.30
C ASP A 4 -42.01 -11.96 -4.95
N TRP A 5 -41.90 -11.74 -3.65
CA TRP A 5 -40.92 -10.87 -3.02
C TRP A 5 -39.51 -11.46 -3.21
N ILE A 6 -38.60 -10.71 -3.85
CA ILE A 6 -37.18 -11.06 -3.89
C ILE A 6 -36.42 -9.95 -3.20
N GLY A 7 -36.02 -10.23 -1.96
CA GLY A 7 -35.08 -9.40 -1.23
C GLY A 7 -33.77 -9.30 -2.00
N ASN A 8 -33.39 -8.08 -2.35
CA ASN A 8 -32.11 -7.81 -3.01
C ASN A 8 -31.00 -8.08 -1.99
N LYS A 9 -30.31 -9.21 -2.12
CA LYS A 9 -29.09 -9.52 -1.37
C LYS A 9 -28.00 -8.54 -1.83
N ALA A 10 -27.86 -7.41 -1.13
CA ALA A 10 -26.67 -6.60 -1.22
C ALA A 10 -25.49 -7.45 -0.74
N ALA A 11 -24.57 -7.75 -1.66
CA ALA A 11 -23.40 -8.56 -1.39
C ALA A 11 -22.57 -7.96 -0.24
N THR A 12 -22.27 -8.78 0.75
CA THR A 12 -21.54 -8.51 1.98
C THR A 12 -20.04 -8.24 1.78
N PHE A 13 -19.66 -7.71 0.61
CA PHE A 13 -18.27 -7.37 0.25
C PHE A 13 -18.17 -5.91 -0.20
N ALA A 14 -18.85 -5.01 0.52
CA ALA A 14 -18.52 -3.60 0.42
C ALA A 14 -17.09 -3.42 0.93
N THR A 15 -16.15 -3.28 0.00
CA THR A 15 -14.80 -2.80 0.28
C THR A 15 -14.93 -1.47 1.02
N LEU A 16 -14.66 -1.50 2.32
CA LEU A 16 -14.49 -0.31 3.15
C LEU A 16 -13.16 0.36 2.76
N GLY A 17 -13.06 0.81 1.51
CA GLY A 17 -12.15 1.88 1.15
C GLY A 17 -12.72 3.14 1.76
N ALA A 18 -11.98 3.75 2.69
CA ALA A 18 -12.36 4.99 3.34
C ALA A 18 -12.98 5.95 2.30
N SER A 19 -14.25 6.30 2.49
CA SER A 19 -14.94 7.28 1.67
C SER A 19 -14.29 8.64 1.90
N ASN A 20 -13.29 8.98 1.09
CA ASN A 20 -12.68 10.31 1.07
C ASN A 20 -13.75 11.32 0.64
N HIS A 21 -14.32 12.00 1.62
CA HIS A 21 -15.15 13.18 1.41
C HIS A 21 -14.21 14.37 1.18
N SER A 22 -13.59 14.46 0.00
CA SER A 22 -12.93 15.67 -0.48
C SER A 22 -13.47 16.01 -1.86
N LYS A 23 -14.18 17.14 -1.94
CA LYS A 23 -14.66 17.77 -3.18
C LYS A 23 -13.48 18.45 -3.93
N GLY A 24 -12.36 17.76 -4.07
CA GLY A 24 -11.16 18.26 -4.76
C GLY A 24 -10.96 17.54 -6.09
N GLU A 25 -10.38 18.24 -7.06
CA GLU A 25 -9.88 17.61 -8.29
C GLU A 25 -8.92 16.47 -7.91
N ARG A 26 -9.07 15.32 -8.58
CA ARG A 26 -8.22 14.15 -8.34
C ARG A 26 -6.78 14.50 -8.72
N GLU A 27 -5.85 14.29 -7.80
CA GLU A 27 -4.41 14.45 -8.05
C GLU A 27 -4.00 13.67 -9.31
N VAL A 28 -3.20 14.31 -10.17
CA VAL A 28 -2.94 13.85 -11.55
C VAL A 28 -2.30 12.46 -11.61
N ASN A 29 -1.74 11.97 -10.49
CA ASN A 29 -1.10 10.66 -10.37
C ASN A 29 -1.56 9.84 -9.16
N ASP A 30 -2.71 10.13 -8.55
CA ASP A 30 -3.21 9.45 -7.33
C ASP A 30 -2.18 9.43 -6.17
N TYR A 31 -1.37 10.48 -6.03
CA TYR A 31 -0.42 10.61 -4.91
C TYR A 31 -1.16 11.02 -3.64
N TYR A 32 -1.05 10.19 -2.60
CA TYR A 32 -1.56 10.49 -1.26
C TYR A 32 -0.41 10.34 -0.26
N ALA A 33 0.03 11.45 0.32
CA ALA A 33 0.99 11.41 1.42
C ALA A 33 0.36 10.64 2.59
N THR A 34 1.01 9.57 3.03
CA THR A 34 0.61 8.82 4.22
C THR A 34 1.01 9.61 5.46
N GLU A 35 0.06 9.86 6.35
CA GLU A 35 0.36 10.48 7.64
C GLU A 35 1.31 9.56 8.44
N PRO A 36 2.45 10.06 8.95
CA PRO A 36 3.40 9.26 9.71
C PRO A 36 2.77 8.44 10.84
N LYS A 37 1.71 8.99 11.46
CA LYS A 37 1.00 8.33 12.57
C LYS A 37 0.40 6.99 12.19
N ALA A 38 -0.02 6.80 10.94
CA ALA A 38 -0.56 5.53 10.48
C ALA A 38 0.50 4.42 10.52
N VAL A 39 1.73 4.74 10.12
CA VAL A 39 2.85 3.79 10.12
C VAL A 39 3.31 3.50 11.55
N GLU A 40 3.38 4.51 12.41
CA GLU A 40 3.68 4.31 13.84
C GLU A 40 2.69 3.34 14.49
N LEU A 41 1.38 3.56 14.30
CA LEU A 41 0.35 2.69 14.85
C LEU A 41 0.41 1.28 14.27
N LEU A 42 0.78 1.14 12.98
CA LEU A 42 0.99 -0.17 12.36
C LEU A 42 2.14 -0.93 13.06
N LEU A 43 3.27 -0.26 13.29
CA LEU A 43 4.43 -0.83 13.99
C LEU A 43 4.15 -1.16 15.46
N GLU A 44 3.21 -0.46 16.11
CA GLU A 44 2.75 -0.81 17.46
C GLU A 44 1.91 -2.09 17.51
N LYS A 45 1.22 -2.44 16.41
CA LYS A 45 0.29 -3.57 16.34
C LYS A 45 0.92 -4.84 15.79
N GLU A 46 1.85 -4.70 14.84
CA GLU A 46 2.41 -5.81 14.10
C GLU A 46 3.93 -5.83 14.21
N LYS A 47 4.50 -7.05 14.15
CA LYS A 47 5.94 -7.24 14.05
C LYS A 47 6.32 -7.50 12.60
N PHE A 48 7.25 -6.69 12.13
CA PHE A 48 7.80 -6.79 10.78
C PHE A 48 9.24 -7.31 10.79
N SER A 49 9.68 -7.79 9.64
CA SER A 49 11.06 -8.11 9.33
C SER A 49 11.99 -6.91 9.58
N SER A 50 13.27 -7.18 9.84
CA SER A 50 14.29 -6.14 9.94
C SER A 50 14.53 -5.41 8.61
N ILE A 51 14.12 -6.01 7.48
CA ILE A 51 14.24 -5.44 6.13
C ILE A 51 12.85 -5.26 5.54
N ILE A 52 12.54 -4.04 5.11
CA ILE A 52 11.25 -3.66 4.55
C ILE A 52 11.44 -3.05 3.16
N LEU A 53 10.55 -3.39 2.22
CA LEU A 53 10.46 -2.77 0.90
C LEU A 53 9.25 -1.80 0.88
N GLU A 54 9.49 -0.57 0.49
CA GLU A 54 8.44 0.41 0.16
C GLU A 54 8.50 0.73 -1.33
N PRO A 55 7.73 0.00 -2.15
CA PRO A 55 7.54 0.37 -3.54
C PRO A 55 6.51 1.50 -3.65
N SER A 56 6.69 2.49 -4.53
CA SER A 56 5.89 3.74 -4.55
C SER A 56 6.15 4.67 -3.35
N CYS A 57 7.42 4.89 -3.01
CA CYS A 57 7.79 5.63 -1.81
C CYS A 57 7.51 7.14 -1.87
N GLY A 58 7.22 7.69 -3.05
CA GLY A 58 7.01 9.13 -3.22
C GLY A 58 8.17 9.97 -2.67
N GLU A 59 7.86 10.84 -1.72
CA GLU A 59 8.85 11.69 -1.01
C GLU A 59 9.45 11.03 0.24
N GLY A 60 9.13 9.76 0.50
CA GLY A 60 9.73 8.97 1.60
C GLY A 60 9.03 9.06 2.95
N HIS A 61 7.76 9.47 3.00
CA HIS A 61 7.03 9.65 4.26
C HIS A 61 6.93 8.38 5.11
N ILE A 62 6.60 7.22 4.51
CA ILE A 62 6.57 5.94 5.24
C ILE A 62 8.01 5.49 5.52
N SER A 63 8.90 5.58 4.53
CA SER A 63 10.29 5.14 4.62
C SER A 63 11.01 5.78 5.79
N GLN A 64 10.82 7.09 5.99
CA GLN A 64 11.48 7.79 7.07
C GLN A 64 11.02 7.30 8.45
N VAL A 65 9.73 6.97 8.62
CA VAL A 65 9.21 6.40 9.87
C VAL A 65 9.82 5.02 10.12
N LEU A 66 9.85 4.16 9.10
CA LEU A 66 10.40 2.80 9.19
C LEU A 66 11.92 2.80 9.47
N LEU A 67 12.67 3.72 8.86
CA LEU A 67 14.09 3.93 9.14
C LEU A 67 14.30 4.39 10.59
N ASN A 68 13.49 5.34 11.05
CA ASN A 68 13.57 5.87 12.42
C ASN A 68 13.19 4.83 13.48
N SER A 69 12.36 3.84 13.14
CA SER A 69 12.03 2.72 14.03
C SER A 69 13.04 1.56 13.98
N GLY A 70 14.12 1.68 13.20
CA GLY A 70 15.25 0.76 13.20
C GLY A 70 15.21 -0.33 12.12
N HIS A 71 14.32 -0.25 11.14
CA HIS A 71 14.34 -1.16 9.99
C HIS A 71 15.32 -0.69 8.91
N ALA A 72 15.88 -1.63 8.16
CA ALA A 72 16.52 -1.36 6.90
C ALA A 72 15.44 -1.26 5.82
N VAL A 73 15.34 -0.10 5.15
CA VAL A 73 14.27 0.15 4.17
C VAL A 73 14.86 0.24 2.78
N LYS A 74 14.31 -0.52 1.83
CA LYS A 74 14.52 -0.34 0.40
C LYS A 74 13.35 0.46 -0.17
N SER A 75 13.63 1.61 -0.73
CA SER A 75 12.60 2.55 -1.18
C SER A 75 12.76 2.82 -2.66
N SER A 76 11.66 2.70 -3.42
CA SER A 76 11.66 3.00 -4.84
C SER A 76 10.32 3.57 -5.29
N ASP A 77 10.33 4.32 -6.39
CA ASP A 77 9.12 4.84 -7.03
C ASP A 77 9.28 4.85 -8.55
N LEU A 78 8.18 4.72 -9.28
CA LEU A 78 8.18 4.81 -10.74
C LEU A 78 8.56 6.22 -11.22
N ILE A 79 8.28 7.25 -10.41
CA ILE A 79 8.58 8.65 -10.73
C ILE A 79 9.51 9.22 -9.67
N ASN A 80 10.58 9.89 -10.11
CA ASN A 80 11.50 10.58 -9.22
C ASN A 80 10.80 11.75 -8.49
N ARG A 81 10.64 11.62 -7.16
CA ARG A 81 10.13 12.67 -6.27
C ARG A 81 11.14 13.11 -5.20
N GLY A 82 12.43 12.85 -5.43
CA GLY A 82 13.50 13.26 -4.54
C GLY A 82 13.79 12.28 -3.40
N PHE A 83 13.18 11.09 -3.40
CA PHE A 83 13.45 10.03 -2.43
C PHE A 83 13.45 8.65 -3.10
N GLY A 84 14.33 7.76 -2.62
CA GLY A 84 14.44 6.38 -3.11
C GLY A 84 15.02 6.25 -4.52
N GLU A 85 15.06 5.01 -5.01
CA GLU A 85 15.46 4.69 -6.38
C GLU A 85 14.29 4.89 -7.36
N VAL A 86 14.60 5.26 -8.61
CA VAL A 86 13.58 5.26 -9.67
C VAL A 86 13.51 3.86 -10.25
N LYS A 87 12.44 3.12 -9.93
CA LYS A 87 12.26 1.72 -10.34
C LYS A 87 10.79 1.34 -10.39
N ASP A 88 10.41 0.56 -11.40
CA ASP A 88 9.09 -0.06 -11.42
C ASP A 88 9.03 -1.21 -10.40
N PHE A 89 8.00 -1.20 -9.56
CA PHE A 89 7.76 -2.25 -8.58
C PHE A 89 7.64 -3.63 -9.25
N PHE A 90 7.00 -3.69 -10.41
CA PHE A 90 6.73 -4.96 -11.11
C PHE A 90 7.98 -5.59 -11.75
N GLU A 91 9.13 -4.92 -11.70
CA GLU A 91 10.45 -5.47 -12.10
C GLU A 91 11.20 -6.13 -10.92
N ILE A 92 10.57 -6.27 -9.75
CA ILE A 92 11.16 -6.93 -8.59
C ILE A 92 10.66 -8.36 -8.55
N ASP A 93 11.51 -9.34 -8.89
CA ASP A 93 11.09 -10.74 -8.98
C ASP A 93 11.08 -11.47 -7.62
N GLU A 94 11.86 -11.01 -6.64
CA GLU A 94 11.99 -11.62 -5.33
C GLU A 94 12.38 -10.58 -4.27
N PHE A 95 11.81 -10.71 -3.07
CA PHE A 95 12.18 -9.91 -1.91
C PHE A 95 12.06 -10.69 -0.59
N CYS A 96 13.21 -10.89 0.08
CA CYS A 96 13.27 -11.54 1.40
C CYS A 96 13.05 -10.53 2.53
N GLY A 97 11.80 -10.11 2.74
CA GLY A 97 11.40 -9.18 3.79
C GLY A 97 9.92 -8.85 3.71
N ASP A 98 9.49 -7.85 4.49
CA ASP A 98 8.10 -7.39 4.47
C ASP A 98 7.91 -6.18 3.55
N ILE A 99 6.71 -6.01 3.01
CA ILE A 99 6.37 -4.90 2.13
C ILE A 99 5.39 -3.96 2.85
N ILE A 100 5.77 -2.70 3.01
CA ILE A 100 4.90 -1.65 3.55
C ILE A 100 4.88 -0.50 2.56
N THR A 101 3.71 -0.21 2.01
CA THR A 101 3.52 0.86 1.03
C THR A 101 2.09 1.40 1.02
N ASN A 102 1.92 2.60 0.46
CA ASN A 102 0.65 3.13 0.00
C ASN A 102 0.66 3.25 -1.54
N PRO A 103 0.29 2.21 -2.29
CA PRO A 103 0.39 2.20 -3.74
C PRO A 103 -0.70 3.05 -4.40
N PRO A 104 -0.52 3.46 -5.68
CA PRO A 104 -1.55 4.19 -6.41
C PRO A 104 -2.84 3.37 -6.52
N TYR A 105 -3.98 3.97 -6.17
CA TYR A 105 -5.24 3.26 -6.02
C TYR A 105 -5.68 2.49 -7.28
N LYS A 106 -5.39 3.04 -8.46
CA LYS A 106 -5.73 2.40 -9.76
C LYS A 106 -5.10 1.02 -9.95
N VAL A 107 -3.95 0.76 -9.34
CA VAL A 107 -3.16 -0.47 -9.51
C VAL A 107 -2.97 -1.23 -8.19
N ALA A 108 -3.65 -0.82 -7.11
CA ALA A 108 -3.47 -1.38 -5.77
C ALA A 108 -3.69 -2.91 -5.72
N LEU A 109 -4.64 -3.45 -6.49
CA LEU A 109 -4.88 -4.89 -6.54
C LEU A 109 -3.70 -5.66 -7.14
N ASP A 110 -3.12 -5.12 -8.22
CA ASP A 110 -1.99 -5.77 -8.88
C ASP A 110 -0.72 -5.64 -8.05
N PHE A 111 -0.55 -4.53 -7.33
CA PHE A 111 0.47 -4.38 -6.30
C PHE A 111 0.36 -5.48 -5.25
N VAL A 112 -0.81 -5.69 -4.65
CA VAL A 112 -1.00 -6.73 -3.61
C VAL A 112 -0.70 -8.12 -4.16
N LYS A 113 -1.17 -8.46 -5.36
CA LYS A 113 -0.88 -9.77 -5.98
C LYS A 113 0.60 -9.97 -6.20
N HIS A 114 1.28 -8.95 -6.72
CA HIS A 114 2.71 -9.01 -6.96
C HIS A 114 3.49 -9.12 -5.64
N SER A 115 3.15 -8.31 -4.63
CA SER A 115 3.74 -8.40 -3.28
C SER A 115 3.70 -9.82 -2.73
N ILE A 116 2.54 -10.49 -2.78
CA ILE A 116 2.39 -11.86 -2.28
C ILE A 116 3.22 -12.86 -3.10
N ALA A 117 3.40 -12.62 -4.40
CA ALA A 117 4.13 -13.53 -5.28
C ALA A 117 5.65 -13.47 -5.09
N ILE A 118 6.19 -12.36 -4.60
CA ILE A 118 7.65 -12.11 -4.56
C ILE A 118 8.26 -12.26 -3.17
N ILE A 119 7.44 -12.37 -2.12
CA ILE A 119 7.89 -12.57 -0.74
C ILE A 119 7.73 -14.03 -0.30
N PRO A 120 8.59 -14.55 0.59
CA PRO A 120 8.47 -15.91 1.09
C PRO A 120 7.34 -16.05 2.13
N GLU A 121 6.92 -17.29 2.40
CA GLU A 121 5.87 -17.58 3.39
C GLU A 121 6.27 -17.08 4.78
N GLY A 122 5.34 -16.38 5.44
CA GLY A 122 5.54 -15.80 6.77
C GLY A 122 5.91 -14.31 6.76
N ASN A 123 6.32 -13.76 5.62
CA ASN A 123 6.45 -12.32 5.40
C ASN A 123 5.08 -11.68 5.09
N LYS A 124 5.03 -10.35 5.27
CA LYS A 124 3.81 -9.53 5.16
C LYS A 124 3.89 -8.55 4.02
#